data_AF-A0A428PA60-F1
#
_entry.id   AF-A0A428PA60-F1
#
_cell.length_a   1.000
_cell.length_b   1.000
_cell.length_c   1.000
_cell.angle_alpha   90.00
_cell.angle_beta   90.00
_cell.angle_gamma   90.00
#
_symmetry.space_group_name_H-M   'P 1'
#
loop_
_entity.id
_entity.type
_entity.pdbx_description
1 polymer ?
#
loop_
_entity_poly.entity_id
_entity_poly.type
_entity_poly.pdbx_seq_one_letter_code
_entity_poly.pdbx_strand_id
1 'polypeptide(L)'
;MSSTVAEILKTIPYTRSNTASLSAKMMLKKLFFFFGLLQAVISQERRIYIDTVSCAEGKTFDAVQEAYQSAIIRAGLVIEALRPWAEEGANINTFDGRIRNVFDLLFGAEWTRTKVGYVFDHLDRLLELQYMNNLMSNGDWVAARTMNDIEIRCNGDHIIPHKHPQEPNINYQNSITGKWLADNDDELSLLSRWAPAIAVTSQMKTRDWDPRAPEIVAYNQWKLSYTINWDGFPGNDLVTGGIKIDQAAVEAAANPRLHRWFVTQIPSWVPRISFAPIDLLDRLESTMLHELTHTIAGRRTVDLDWPNSYGWRNCLRIQSHKNADSIALFALAVELINHYQYDVNEAGELIRIE
;
A
#
# COMPACT_ATOMS: atom_id res chain seq x y z
N MET A 1 0.83 -50.27 14.27
CA MET A 1 0.94 -48.98 14.97
C MET A 1 -0.33 -48.77 15.82
N SER A 2 -0.67 -49.49 16.89
CA SER A 2 0.01 -50.21 18.00
C SER A 2 0.64 -49.33 19.07
N SER A 3 -0.14 -49.18 20.16
CA SER A 3 0.27 -49.15 21.58
C SER A 3 1.20 -48.05 22.11
N THR A 4 0.75 -46.80 22.19
CA THR A 4 1.41 -45.83 23.11
C THR A 4 0.50 -44.73 23.70
N VAL A 5 -0.83 -44.88 23.68
CA VAL A 5 -1.74 -43.89 24.31
C VAL A 5 -2.70 -44.54 25.33
N ALA A 6 -2.82 -45.87 25.36
CA ALA A 6 -3.80 -46.56 26.20
C ALA A 6 -3.34 -46.84 27.65
N GLU A 7 -2.09 -46.54 28.01
CA GLU A 7 -1.53 -46.99 29.31
C GLU A 7 -1.37 -45.89 30.36
N ILE A 8 -1.62 -44.62 30.02
CA ILE A 8 -1.55 -43.50 30.98
C ILE A 8 -2.89 -43.27 31.72
N LEU A 9 -3.98 -43.95 31.32
CA LEU A 9 -5.31 -43.75 31.91
C LEU A 9 -5.72 -44.78 32.98
N LYS A 10 -4.83 -45.67 33.41
CA LYS A 10 -5.18 -46.77 34.35
C LYS A 10 -4.83 -46.53 35.83
N THR A 11 -4.29 -45.38 36.22
CA THR A 11 -3.88 -45.12 37.61
C THR A 11 -4.36 -43.77 38.14
N ILE A 12 -5.63 -43.44 37.93
CA ILE A 12 -6.30 -42.34 38.66
C ILE A 12 -7.35 -42.95 39.59
N PRO A 13 -7.21 -42.83 40.93
CA PRO A 13 -8.21 -43.30 41.86
C PRO A 13 -9.50 -42.49 41.69
N TYR A 14 -10.61 -43.21 41.45
CA TYR A 14 -11.95 -42.65 41.30
C TYR A 14 -12.45 -42.15 42.67
N THR A 15 -12.09 -40.93 43.03
CA THR A 15 -12.73 -40.21 44.14
C THR A 15 -13.99 -39.52 43.61
N ARG A 16 -15.16 -39.97 44.08
CA ARG A 16 -16.45 -39.32 43.84
C ARG A 16 -16.42 -37.91 44.46
N SER A 17 -16.18 -36.91 43.62
CA SER A 17 -16.48 -35.50 43.90
C SER A 17 -17.30 -34.95 42.73
N ASN A 18 -18.62 -34.94 42.90
CA ASN A 18 -19.58 -34.45 41.90
C ASN A 18 -19.57 -32.92 41.74
N THR A 19 -18.68 -32.19 42.42
CA THR A 19 -18.58 -30.72 42.32
C THR A 19 -17.40 -30.26 41.46
N ALA A 20 -16.34 -31.06 41.32
CA ALA A 20 -15.18 -30.70 40.49
C ALA A 20 -15.45 -30.80 38.97
N SER A 21 -16.33 -31.73 38.55
CA SER A 21 -16.66 -31.96 37.13
C SER A 21 -17.44 -30.80 36.49
N LEU A 22 -18.32 -30.14 37.26
CA LEU A 22 -19.08 -28.98 36.80
C LEU A 22 -18.19 -27.73 36.66
N SER A 23 -17.27 -27.54 37.60
CA SER A 23 -16.32 -26.42 37.57
C SER A 23 -15.38 -26.51 36.35
N ALA A 24 -14.81 -27.68 36.08
CA ALA A 24 -13.94 -27.90 34.91
C ALA A 24 -14.68 -27.71 33.58
N LYS A 25 -15.94 -28.17 33.46
CA LYS A 25 -16.78 -27.96 32.26
C LYS A 25 -17.17 -26.49 32.07
N MET A 26 -17.43 -25.75 33.15
CA MET A 26 -17.69 -24.31 33.07
C MET A 26 -16.45 -23.51 32.68
N MET A 27 -15.28 -23.88 33.20
CA MET A 27 -14.01 -23.21 32.89
C MET A 27 -13.61 -23.43 31.43
N LEU A 28 -13.81 -24.65 30.90
CA LEU A 28 -13.52 -24.98 29.50
C LEU A 28 -14.46 -24.25 28.52
N LYS A 29 -15.77 -24.14 28.84
CA LYS A 29 -16.72 -23.35 28.04
C LYS A 29 -16.36 -21.87 28.02
N LYS A 30 -15.95 -21.30 29.16
CA LYS A 30 -15.47 -19.91 29.22
C LYS A 30 -14.21 -19.76 28.36
N LEU A 31 -13.27 -20.69 28.44
CA LEU A 31 -12.05 -20.67 27.63
C LEU A 31 -12.36 -20.69 26.12
N PHE A 32 -13.24 -21.59 25.66
CA PHE A 32 -13.66 -21.62 24.25
C PHE A 32 -14.44 -20.37 23.81
N PHE A 33 -15.26 -19.79 24.69
CA PHE A 33 -15.92 -18.51 24.42
C PHE A 33 -14.89 -17.38 24.30
N PHE A 34 -13.88 -17.32 25.17
CA PHE A 34 -12.77 -16.37 25.06
C PHE A 34 -11.95 -16.60 23.80
N PHE A 35 -11.62 -17.83 23.41
CA PHE A 35 -10.92 -18.12 22.16
C PHE A 35 -11.75 -17.78 20.92
N GLY A 36 -13.07 -18.02 20.93
CA GLY A 36 -13.97 -17.64 19.84
C GLY A 36 -14.14 -16.13 19.72
N LEU A 37 -14.24 -15.41 20.84
CA LEU A 37 -14.30 -13.94 20.87
C LEU A 37 -12.96 -13.34 20.48
N LEU A 38 -11.85 -13.95 20.88
CA LEU A 38 -10.50 -13.54 20.50
C LEU A 38 -10.26 -13.79 19.01
N GLN A 39 -10.72 -14.91 18.44
CA GLN A 39 -10.70 -15.13 16.99
C GLN A 39 -11.59 -14.14 16.23
N ALA A 40 -12.79 -13.83 16.73
CA ALA A 40 -13.68 -12.83 16.11
C ALA A 40 -13.13 -11.39 16.19
N VAL A 41 -12.33 -11.09 17.22
CA VAL A 41 -11.65 -9.79 17.39
C VAL A 41 -10.34 -9.75 16.58
N ILE A 42 -9.63 -10.87 16.44
CA ILE A 42 -8.39 -10.97 15.66
C ILE A 42 -8.68 -11.12 14.15
N SER A 43 -9.81 -11.68 13.75
CA SER A 43 -10.22 -11.84 12.35
C SER A 43 -11.28 -10.84 11.91
N GLN A 44 -11.22 -9.59 12.39
CA GLN A 44 -11.94 -8.54 11.68
C GLN A 44 -11.32 -8.43 10.29
N GLU A 45 -12.03 -9.00 9.32
CA GLU A 45 -11.74 -8.92 7.89
C GLU A 45 -11.54 -7.44 7.57
N ARG A 46 -10.36 -7.10 7.06
CA ARG A 46 -10.05 -5.71 6.71
C ARG A 46 -10.77 -5.39 5.42
N ARG A 47 -11.48 -4.27 5.41
CA ARG A 47 -12.29 -3.85 4.26
C ARG A 47 -11.72 -2.59 3.66
N ILE A 48 -11.96 -2.41 2.37
CA ILE A 48 -11.62 -1.19 1.65
C ILE A 48 -12.80 -0.71 0.83
N TYR A 49 -12.99 0.61 0.81
CA TYR A 49 -14.06 1.27 0.07
C TYR A 49 -13.55 2.55 -0.60
N ILE A 50 -13.93 2.76 -1.86
CA ILE A 50 -13.72 4.03 -2.57
C ILE A 50 -14.95 4.91 -2.36
N ASP A 51 -14.77 6.07 -1.76
CA ASP A 51 -15.83 7.03 -1.45
C ASP A 51 -16.52 7.54 -2.72
N THR A 52 -17.63 6.90 -3.11
CA THR A 52 -18.36 7.21 -4.35
C THR A 52 -18.89 8.65 -4.41
N VAL A 53 -18.99 9.35 -3.27
CA VAL A 53 -19.39 10.76 -3.20
C VAL A 53 -18.25 11.69 -3.59
N SER A 54 -17.08 11.62 -2.94
CA SER A 54 -15.91 12.43 -3.35
C SER A 54 -15.40 12.08 -4.75
N CYS A 55 -15.64 10.85 -5.21
CA CYS A 55 -15.22 10.36 -6.52
C CYS A 55 -16.29 10.49 -7.63
N ALA A 56 -17.40 11.20 -7.38
CA ALA A 56 -18.54 11.27 -8.30
C ALA A 56 -18.26 12.03 -9.61
N GLU A 57 -17.16 12.78 -9.70
CA GLU A 57 -16.86 13.62 -10.86
C GLU A 57 -16.33 12.81 -12.06
N GLY A 58 -17.03 12.85 -13.19
CA GLY A 58 -16.55 12.31 -14.45
C GLY A 58 -16.18 10.83 -14.37
N LYS A 59 -14.95 10.48 -14.78
CA LYS A 59 -14.39 9.12 -14.73
C LYS A 59 -13.61 8.83 -13.44
N THR A 60 -13.74 9.68 -12.42
CA THR A 60 -12.84 9.63 -11.25
C THR A 60 -12.96 8.34 -10.46
N PHE A 61 -14.18 7.90 -10.18
CA PHE A 61 -14.42 6.63 -9.50
C PHE A 61 -13.79 5.45 -10.27
N ASP A 62 -14.08 5.32 -11.56
CA ASP A 62 -13.59 4.22 -12.39
C ASP A 62 -12.06 4.20 -12.43
N ALA A 63 -11.42 5.35 -12.58
CA ALA A 63 -9.97 5.47 -12.61
C ALA A 63 -9.30 5.08 -11.29
N VAL A 64 -9.87 5.51 -10.15
CA VAL A 64 -9.34 5.14 -8.82
C VAL A 64 -9.60 3.67 -8.53
N GLN A 65 -10.73 3.13 -8.98
CA GLN A 65 -11.04 1.70 -8.88
C GLN A 65 -10.06 0.86 -9.69
N GLU A 66 -9.79 1.26 -10.93
CA GLU A 66 -8.82 0.59 -11.80
C GLU A 66 -7.40 0.67 -11.22
N ALA A 67 -6.98 1.84 -10.73
CA ALA A 67 -5.69 1.99 -10.06
C ALA A 67 -5.56 1.09 -8.82
N TYR A 68 -6.61 0.98 -8.00
CA TYR A 68 -6.66 0.05 -6.87
C TYR A 68 -6.51 -1.41 -7.32
N GLN A 69 -7.29 -1.84 -8.31
CA GLN A 69 -7.23 -3.21 -8.80
C GLN A 69 -5.85 -3.54 -9.37
N SER A 70 -5.28 -2.64 -10.17
CA SER A 70 -3.91 -2.75 -10.67
C SER A 70 -2.88 -2.84 -9.55
N ALA A 71 -2.98 -2.00 -8.53
CA ALA A 71 -2.08 -2.03 -7.37
C ALA A 71 -2.11 -3.40 -6.66
N ILE A 72 -3.31 -3.96 -6.45
CA ILE A 72 -3.49 -5.29 -5.85
C ILE A 72 -2.92 -6.39 -6.75
N ILE A 73 -3.14 -6.33 -8.06
CA ILE A 73 -2.56 -7.28 -9.01
C ILE A 73 -1.02 -7.23 -8.93
N ARG A 74 -0.44 -6.03 -8.94
CA ARG A 74 1.00 -5.83 -8.87
C ARG A 74 1.59 -6.33 -7.55
N ALA A 75 0.93 -6.09 -6.42
CA ALA A 75 1.29 -6.71 -5.15
C ALA A 75 1.29 -8.25 -5.26
N GLY A 76 0.27 -8.83 -5.89
CA GLY A 76 0.17 -10.27 -6.16
C GLY A 76 1.33 -10.81 -6.99
N LEU A 77 1.76 -10.09 -8.03
CA LEU A 77 2.92 -10.47 -8.85
C LEU A 77 4.21 -10.54 -8.02
N VAL A 78 4.41 -9.58 -7.12
CA VAL A 78 5.55 -9.60 -6.21
C VAL A 78 5.46 -10.76 -5.24
N ILE A 79 4.28 -11.01 -4.66
CA ILE A 79 4.07 -12.13 -3.75
C ILE A 79 4.40 -13.45 -4.43
N GLU A 80 3.88 -13.71 -5.62
CA GLU A 80 4.20 -14.92 -6.38
C GLU A 80 5.68 -15.01 -6.74
N ALA A 81 6.31 -13.88 -7.10
CA ALA A 81 7.74 -13.85 -7.36
C ALA A 81 8.54 -14.19 -6.09
N LEU A 82 8.20 -13.66 -4.91
CA LEU A 82 8.99 -13.81 -3.69
C LEU A 82 8.65 -15.07 -2.87
N ARG A 83 7.45 -15.65 -3.04
CA ARG A 83 6.90 -16.77 -2.24
C ARG A 83 7.87 -17.93 -2.05
N PRO A 84 8.59 -18.42 -3.09
CA PRO A 84 9.49 -19.56 -2.92
C PRO A 84 10.54 -19.32 -1.82
N TRP A 85 11.03 -18.09 -1.69
CA TRP A 85 12.09 -17.73 -0.72
C TRP A 85 11.55 -17.20 0.60
N ALA A 86 10.40 -16.51 0.57
CA ALA A 86 9.77 -15.92 1.75
C ALA A 86 9.08 -16.98 2.63
N GLU A 87 8.34 -17.91 2.02
CA GLU A 87 7.48 -18.87 2.75
C GLU A 87 7.94 -20.32 2.58
N GLU A 88 8.28 -20.72 1.36
CA GLU A 88 8.51 -22.14 1.02
C GLU A 88 9.92 -22.64 1.34
N GLY A 89 10.80 -21.72 1.76
CA GLY A 89 12.14 -22.06 2.23
C GLY A 89 13.14 -22.38 1.11
N ALA A 90 12.84 -22.06 -0.15
CA ALA A 90 13.73 -22.29 -1.29
C ALA A 90 15.13 -21.69 -1.04
N ASN A 91 16.14 -22.31 -1.65
CA ASN A 91 17.51 -21.83 -1.56
C ASN A 91 17.62 -20.47 -2.26
N ILE A 92 18.18 -19.45 -1.60
CA ILE A 92 18.29 -18.08 -2.15
C ILE A 92 19.06 -18.03 -3.48
N ASN A 93 19.90 -19.03 -3.77
CA ASN A 93 20.62 -19.15 -5.04
C ASN A 93 19.72 -19.55 -6.23
N THR A 94 18.45 -19.89 -5.96
CA THR A 94 17.43 -20.16 -6.99
C THR A 94 16.59 -18.94 -7.31
N PHE A 95 16.81 -17.82 -6.62
CA PHE A 95 16.14 -16.55 -6.88
C PHE A 95 16.45 -16.08 -8.30
N ASP A 96 15.39 -15.88 -9.11
CA ASP A 96 15.50 -15.31 -10.45
C ASP A 96 16.47 -14.13 -10.42
N GLY A 97 17.55 -14.24 -11.20
CA GLY A 97 18.67 -13.31 -11.12
C GLY A 97 18.29 -11.87 -11.46
N ARG A 98 17.28 -11.66 -12.32
CA ARG A 98 16.82 -10.33 -12.74
C ARG A 98 16.02 -9.69 -11.62
N ILE A 99 15.02 -10.41 -11.09
CA ILE A 99 14.22 -9.92 -9.96
C ILE A 99 15.12 -9.70 -8.73
N ARG A 100 16.03 -10.63 -8.44
CA ARG A 100 16.99 -10.49 -7.35
C ARG A 100 17.89 -9.27 -7.53
N ASN A 101 18.38 -9.00 -8.73
CA ASN A 101 19.23 -7.86 -8.99
C ASN A 101 18.50 -6.54 -8.64
N VAL A 102 17.26 -6.39 -9.11
CA VAL A 102 16.43 -5.21 -8.77
C VAL A 102 16.12 -5.16 -7.27
N PHE A 103 15.85 -6.31 -6.65
CA PHE A 103 15.64 -6.40 -5.20
C PHE A 103 16.87 -5.90 -4.41
N ASP A 104 18.05 -6.43 -4.73
CA ASP A 104 19.30 -6.09 -4.07
C ASP A 104 19.70 -4.62 -4.31
N LEU A 105 19.34 -4.04 -5.47
CA LEU A 105 19.49 -2.62 -5.78
C LEU A 105 18.62 -1.73 -4.87
N LEU A 106 17.32 -2.04 -4.75
CA LEU A 106 16.34 -1.22 -4.02
C LEU A 106 16.34 -1.42 -2.52
N PHE A 107 16.83 -2.57 -2.04
CA PHE A 107 16.77 -2.93 -0.62
C PHE A 107 18.13 -3.26 -0.02
N GLY A 108 19.22 -3.30 -0.81
CA GLY A 108 20.56 -3.66 -0.37
C GLY A 108 20.79 -5.18 -0.34
N ALA A 109 21.94 -5.63 -0.86
CA ALA A 109 22.30 -7.05 -1.01
C ALA A 109 22.63 -7.76 0.32
N GLU A 110 22.91 -7.01 1.39
CA GLU A 110 23.10 -7.58 2.71
C GLU A 110 21.75 -8.06 3.28
N TRP A 111 21.74 -9.27 3.84
CA TRP A 111 20.54 -9.86 4.44
C TRP A 111 19.34 -10.00 3.49
N THR A 112 19.58 -10.20 2.18
CA THR A 112 18.53 -10.35 1.15
C THR A 112 17.39 -11.26 1.60
N ARG A 113 17.69 -12.44 2.16
CA ARG A 113 16.65 -13.39 2.61
C ARG A 113 15.71 -12.80 3.66
N THR A 114 16.25 -12.08 4.64
CA THR A 114 15.45 -11.43 5.67
C THR A 114 14.58 -10.32 5.09
N LYS A 115 15.17 -9.49 4.21
CA LYS A 115 14.47 -8.38 3.55
C LYS A 115 13.37 -8.88 2.60
N VAL A 116 13.58 -9.99 1.90
CA VAL A 116 12.55 -10.66 1.08
C VAL A 116 11.34 -10.97 1.93
N GLY A 117 11.54 -11.54 3.13
CA GLY A 117 10.45 -11.78 4.08
C GLY A 117 9.72 -10.51 4.50
N TYR A 118 10.44 -9.39 4.72
CA TYR A 118 9.80 -8.12 5.06
C TYR A 118 9.00 -7.51 3.91
N VAL A 119 9.54 -7.50 2.69
CA VAL A 119 8.83 -6.96 1.51
C VAL A 119 7.61 -7.83 1.20
N PHE A 120 7.70 -9.14 1.37
CA PHE A 120 6.57 -10.06 1.29
C PHE A 120 5.49 -9.70 2.33
N ASP A 121 5.85 -9.55 3.61
CA ASP A 121 4.93 -9.22 4.72
C ASP A 121 4.25 -7.84 4.55
N HIS A 122 4.86 -6.92 3.81
CA HIS A 122 4.27 -5.61 3.46
C HIS A 122 3.15 -5.71 2.43
N LEU A 123 3.19 -6.72 1.56
CA LEU A 123 2.29 -6.83 0.41
C LEU A 123 1.23 -7.93 0.58
N ASP A 124 1.50 -8.96 1.37
CA ASP A 124 0.66 -10.15 1.49
C ASP A 124 -0.78 -9.82 1.95
N ARG A 125 -0.89 -8.98 2.97
CA ARG A 125 -2.16 -8.54 3.55
C ARG A 125 -2.96 -7.61 2.68
N LEU A 126 -2.35 -6.97 1.67
CA LEU A 126 -3.10 -6.15 0.73
C LEU A 126 -4.06 -7.02 -0.10
N LEU A 127 -3.68 -8.27 -0.38
CA LEU A 127 -4.50 -9.24 -1.10
C LEU A 127 -5.68 -9.76 -0.27
N GLU A 128 -5.63 -9.61 1.05
CA GLU A 128 -6.68 -10.03 1.99
C GLU A 128 -7.76 -8.94 2.18
N LEU A 129 -7.58 -7.75 1.61
CA LEU A 129 -8.55 -6.66 1.73
C LEU A 129 -9.84 -6.98 1.00
N GLN A 130 -10.96 -6.94 1.73
CA GLN A 130 -12.29 -7.12 1.15
C GLN A 130 -12.76 -5.83 0.48
N TYR A 131 -12.96 -5.86 -0.83
CA TYR A 131 -13.43 -4.72 -1.61
C TYR A 131 -14.96 -4.54 -1.49
N MET A 132 -15.40 -3.40 -0.95
CA MET A 132 -16.79 -3.23 -0.49
C MET A 132 -17.72 -2.46 -1.43
N ASN A 133 -17.22 -1.77 -2.46
CA ASN A 133 -18.05 -0.91 -3.31
C ASN A 133 -19.20 -1.65 -4.03
N ASN A 134 -19.05 -2.95 -4.29
CA ASN A 134 -20.09 -3.77 -4.91
C ASN A 134 -21.10 -4.35 -3.90
N LEU A 135 -20.82 -4.19 -2.60
CA LEU A 135 -21.57 -4.84 -1.51
C LEU A 135 -22.41 -3.84 -0.71
N MET A 136 -22.09 -2.54 -0.77
CA MET A 136 -22.79 -1.54 0.02
C MET A 136 -22.75 -0.13 -0.58
N SER A 137 -23.76 0.68 -0.25
CA SER A 137 -23.81 2.08 -0.62
C SER A 137 -22.83 2.93 0.22
N ASN A 138 -22.57 4.17 -0.19
CA ASN A 138 -21.72 5.07 0.60
C ASN A 138 -22.32 5.39 1.97
N GLY A 139 -23.63 5.59 2.04
CA GLY A 139 -24.31 5.85 3.32
C GLY A 139 -24.16 4.66 4.28
N ASP A 140 -24.31 3.43 3.76
CA ASP A 140 -24.12 2.21 4.55
C ASP A 140 -22.66 2.04 4.98
N TRP A 141 -21.70 2.35 4.10
CA TRP A 141 -20.28 2.34 4.42
C TRP A 141 -19.96 3.32 5.56
N VAL A 142 -20.36 4.58 5.43
CA VAL A 142 -20.13 5.61 6.47
C VAL A 142 -20.74 5.22 7.82
N ALA A 143 -21.89 4.54 7.81
CA ALA A 143 -22.54 4.06 9.02
C ALA A 143 -21.86 2.82 9.65
N ALA A 144 -21.21 1.98 8.85
CA ALA A 144 -20.68 0.67 9.27
C ALA A 144 -19.15 0.59 9.34
N ARG A 145 -18.42 1.59 8.83
CA ARG A 145 -16.95 1.64 8.82
C ARG A 145 -16.39 1.76 10.24
N THR A 146 -15.17 1.28 10.39
CA THR A 146 -14.43 1.12 11.65
C THR A 146 -12.98 1.53 11.46
N MET A 147 -12.25 1.66 12.57
CA MET A 147 -10.81 1.92 12.59
C MET A 147 -9.92 0.87 11.91
N ASN A 148 -10.46 -0.30 11.55
CA ASN A 148 -9.72 -1.34 10.84
C ASN A 148 -9.92 -1.30 9.32
N ASP A 149 -10.80 -0.42 8.85
CA ASP A 149 -11.13 -0.26 7.44
C ASP A 149 -10.23 0.78 6.77
N ILE A 150 -10.15 0.71 5.45
CA ILE A 150 -9.49 1.69 4.60
C ILE A 150 -10.55 2.38 3.74
N GLU A 151 -10.53 3.71 3.67
CA GLU A 151 -11.36 4.47 2.76
C GLU A 151 -10.52 5.35 1.84
N ILE A 152 -10.73 5.17 0.54
CA ILE A 152 -10.08 5.97 -0.50
C ILE A 152 -11.00 7.13 -0.85
N ARG A 153 -10.52 8.37 -0.77
CA ARG A 153 -11.26 9.58 -1.13
C ARG A 153 -10.59 10.32 -2.27
N CYS A 154 -11.38 10.86 -3.19
CA CYS A 154 -10.86 11.56 -4.37
C CYS A 154 -10.63 13.07 -4.14
N ASN A 155 -10.81 13.55 -2.90
CA ASN A 155 -10.59 14.93 -2.51
C ASN A 155 -10.24 15.10 -1.01
N GLY A 156 -9.91 16.33 -0.63
CA GLY A 156 -9.57 16.73 0.74
C GLY A 156 -10.72 17.28 1.59
N ASP A 157 -12.00 17.12 1.18
CA ASP A 157 -13.15 17.83 1.78
C ASP A 157 -13.41 17.50 3.26
N HIS A 158 -12.80 16.44 3.77
CA HIS A 158 -12.87 16.07 5.18
C HIS A 158 -11.97 16.94 6.07
N ILE A 159 -11.07 17.73 5.48
CA ILE A 159 -10.23 18.69 6.18
C ILE A 159 -11.03 20.00 6.29
N ILE A 160 -11.45 20.32 7.51
CA ILE A 160 -12.29 21.49 7.78
C ILE A 160 -11.50 22.54 8.59
N PRO A 161 -11.68 23.84 8.30
CA PRO A 161 -11.12 24.89 9.16
C PRO A 161 -11.64 24.76 10.59
N HIS A 162 -10.74 24.82 11.56
CA HIS A 162 -11.10 24.83 12.97
C HIS A 162 -10.17 25.74 13.75
N LYS A 163 -10.66 26.39 14.81
CA LYS A 163 -9.78 27.17 15.70
C LYS A 163 -9.48 26.33 16.93
N HIS A 164 -8.31 25.68 16.95
CA HIS A 164 -7.90 24.94 18.13
C HIS A 164 -7.71 25.92 19.30
N PRO A 165 -8.49 25.83 20.37
CA PRO A 165 -8.53 26.88 21.40
C PRO A 165 -7.23 26.97 22.21
N GLN A 166 -6.35 25.97 22.13
CA GLN A 166 -5.13 25.86 22.93
C GLN A 166 -3.84 26.00 22.12
N GLU A 167 -3.88 25.90 20.78
CA GLU A 167 -2.67 25.92 19.94
C GLU A 167 -2.87 26.82 18.71
N PRO A 168 -2.14 27.94 18.59
CA PRO A 168 -2.39 28.95 17.54
C PRO A 168 -1.97 28.52 16.13
N ASN A 169 -1.19 27.45 16.00
CA ASN A 169 -0.69 26.89 14.73
C ASN A 169 -1.47 25.65 14.27
N ILE A 170 -2.63 25.38 14.89
CA ILE A 170 -3.54 24.30 14.52
C ILE A 170 -4.86 24.94 14.09
N ASN A 171 -4.98 25.20 12.79
CA ASN A 171 -6.14 25.87 12.19
C ASN A 171 -7.09 24.93 11.43
N TYR A 172 -6.84 23.62 11.45
CA TYR A 172 -7.59 22.64 10.68
C TYR A 172 -7.84 21.36 11.47
N GLN A 173 -8.92 20.66 11.10
CA GLN A 173 -9.27 19.36 11.64
C GLN A 173 -9.62 18.39 10.52
N ASN A 174 -9.14 17.17 10.63
CA ASN A 174 -9.67 16.05 9.87
C ASN A 174 -10.98 15.59 10.54
N SER A 175 -12.12 15.89 9.91
CA SER A 175 -13.46 15.57 10.42
C SER A 175 -13.77 14.06 10.48
N ILE A 176 -13.01 13.23 9.76
CA ILE A 176 -13.18 11.77 9.79
C ILE A 176 -12.41 11.19 10.97
N THR A 177 -11.12 11.52 11.10
CA THR A 177 -10.24 10.93 12.14
C THR A 177 -10.32 11.69 13.46
N GLY A 178 -10.87 12.90 13.47
CA GLY A 178 -10.89 13.83 14.59
C GLY A 178 -9.53 14.53 14.81
N LYS A 179 -8.49 14.19 14.04
CA LYS A 179 -7.12 14.68 14.20
C LYS A 179 -7.02 16.18 13.92
N TRP A 180 -6.34 16.89 14.80
CA TRP A 180 -5.92 18.27 14.61
C TRP A 180 -4.69 18.35 13.70
N LEU A 181 -4.73 19.22 12.70
CA LEU A 181 -3.66 19.37 11.72
C LEU A 181 -2.90 20.69 11.95
N ALA A 182 -1.58 20.59 12.04
CA ALA A 182 -0.72 21.77 12.08
C ALA A 182 -0.71 22.45 10.70
N ASP A 183 -0.44 23.76 10.64
CA ASP A 183 -0.45 24.56 9.39
C ASP A 183 0.50 24.04 8.29
N ASN A 184 1.45 23.18 8.63
CA ASN A 184 2.40 22.55 7.71
C ASN A 184 2.21 21.02 7.59
N ASP A 185 1.09 20.47 8.05
CA ASP A 185 0.76 19.05 7.89
C ASP A 185 0.51 18.73 6.41
N ASP A 186 1.06 17.60 5.94
CA ASP A 186 1.00 17.23 4.53
C ASP A 186 -0.43 16.92 4.05
N GLU A 187 -1.35 16.56 4.97
CA GLU A 187 -2.78 16.46 4.67
C GLU A 187 -3.33 17.80 4.12
N LEU A 188 -2.79 18.95 4.55
CA LEU A 188 -3.22 20.26 4.05
C LEU A 188 -2.83 20.51 2.59
N SER A 189 -1.84 19.79 2.06
CA SER A 189 -1.46 19.87 0.65
C SER A 189 -2.61 19.45 -0.29
N LEU A 190 -3.56 18.65 0.20
CA LEU A 190 -4.77 18.26 -0.53
C LEU A 190 -5.67 19.45 -0.89
N LEU A 191 -5.57 20.56 -0.14
CA LEU A 191 -6.31 21.79 -0.39
C LEU A 191 -5.59 22.71 -1.40
N SER A 192 -4.29 22.52 -1.62
CA SER A 192 -3.50 23.36 -2.50
C SER A 192 -3.58 22.85 -3.94
N ARG A 193 -4.00 23.70 -4.87
CA ARG A 193 -3.98 23.39 -6.31
C ARG A 193 -2.56 23.13 -6.85
N TRP A 194 -1.54 23.67 -6.19
CA TRP A 194 -0.15 23.63 -6.65
C TRP A 194 0.66 22.51 -6.00
N ALA A 195 0.08 21.71 -5.11
CA ALA A 195 0.77 20.58 -4.51
C ALA A 195 1.09 19.53 -5.60
N PRO A 196 2.36 19.10 -5.72
CA PRO A 196 2.73 18.03 -6.64
C PRO A 196 2.20 16.70 -6.07
N ALA A 197 1.11 16.18 -6.66
CA ALA A 197 0.52 14.85 -6.46
C ALA A 197 0.74 14.20 -5.10
N ILE A 198 -0.22 14.32 -4.18
CA ILE A 198 -0.14 13.54 -2.94
C ILE A 198 -1.49 12.89 -2.69
N ALA A 199 -1.46 11.57 -2.61
CA ALA A 199 -2.41 10.85 -1.84
C ALA A 199 -1.84 10.79 -0.41
N VAL A 200 -2.60 11.18 0.60
CA VAL A 200 -2.10 11.15 1.98
C VAL A 200 -2.79 10.03 2.72
N THR A 201 -1.98 9.15 3.30
CA THR A 201 -2.46 8.08 4.18
C THR A 201 -2.45 8.52 5.64
N SER A 202 -3.61 8.56 6.29
CA SER A 202 -3.67 8.88 7.73
C SER A 202 -3.33 7.65 8.57
N GLN A 203 -2.17 7.63 9.22
CA GLN A 203 -1.82 6.54 10.15
C GLN A 203 -2.69 6.59 11.42
N MET A 204 -3.27 5.45 11.79
CA MET A 204 -3.98 5.28 13.06
C MET A 204 -3.03 5.51 14.27
N LYS A 205 -3.24 6.60 15.01
CA LYS A 205 -2.47 6.92 16.24
C LYS A 205 -3.30 6.71 17.52
N THR A 206 -2.89 5.73 18.33
CA THR A 206 -3.14 5.63 19.79
C THR A 206 -4.61 5.79 20.29
N ARG A 207 -4.78 6.07 21.59
CA ARG A 207 -5.94 5.79 22.46
C ARG A 207 -7.21 6.61 22.14
N ASP A 208 -7.07 7.67 21.37
CA ASP A 208 -8.12 8.69 21.15
C ASP A 208 -8.66 8.71 19.70
N TRP A 209 -8.33 7.69 18.90
CA TRP A 209 -8.87 7.52 17.56
C TRP A 209 -10.37 7.16 17.62
N ASP A 210 -11.23 7.83 16.84
CA ASP A 210 -12.64 7.45 16.76
C ASP A 210 -12.73 5.99 16.26
N PRO A 211 -13.35 5.06 17.03
CA PRO A 211 -13.43 3.66 16.63
C PRO A 211 -14.16 3.42 15.29
N ARG A 212 -14.87 4.43 14.78
CA ARG A 212 -15.54 4.43 13.46
C ARG A 212 -14.74 5.13 12.36
N ALA A 213 -13.59 5.74 12.67
CA ALA A 213 -12.79 6.44 11.67
C ALA A 213 -11.85 5.45 10.97
N PRO A 214 -12.01 5.18 9.66
CA PRO A 214 -11.09 4.32 8.91
C PRO A 214 -9.71 4.98 8.73
N GLU A 215 -8.73 4.20 8.28
CA GLU A 215 -7.54 4.75 7.63
C GLU A 215 -7.96 5.41 6.31
N ILE A 216 -7.56 6.67 6.09
CA ILE A 216 -7.91 7.41 4.87
C ILE A 216 -6.73 7.44 3.92
N VAL A 217 -6.98 7.12 2.65
CA VAL A 217 -6.10 7.45 1.50
C VAL A 217 -6.82 8.54 0.71
N ALA A 218 -6.37 9.79 0.78
CA ALA A 218 -7.06 10.90 0.15
C ALA A 218 -6.21 11.58 -0.93
N TYR A 219 -6.76 11.77 -2.13
CA TYR A 219 -6.10 12.42 -3.25
C TYR A 219 -6.33 13.94 -3.30
N ASN A 220 -5.35 14.67 -3.81
CA ASN A 220 -5.58 16.03 -4.31
C ASN A 220 -6.47 16.00 -5.56
N GLN A 221 -7.68 16.57 -5.46
CA GLN A 221 -8.69 16.50 -6.52
C GLN A 221 -8.22 17.09 -7.85
N TRP A 222 -7.52 18.24 -7.82
CA TRP A 222 -7.08 18.90 -9.06
C TRP A 222 -6.05 18.05 -9.80
N LYS A 223 -5.09 17.47 -9.05
CA LYS A 223 -4.07 16.62 -9.64
C LYS A 223 -4.64 15.28 -10.10
N LEU A 224 -5.54 14.68 -9.33
CA LEU A 224 -6.24 13.45 -9.74
C LEU A 224 -7.01 13.69 -11.04
N SER A 225 -7.78 14.79 -11.12
CA SER A 225 -8.50 15.18 -12.33
C SER A 225 -7.55 15.41 -13.52
N TYR A 226 -6.40 16.02 -13.30
CA TYR A 226 -5.37 16.19 -14.32
C TYR A 226 -4.78 14.85 -14.79
N THR A 227 -4.46 13.94 -13.86
CA THR A 227 -3.96 12.58 -14.15
C THR A 227 -4.98 11.75 -14.96
N ILE A 228 -6.28 11.93 -14.72
CA ILE A 228 -7.34 11.14 -15.36
C ILE A 228 -7.76 11.71 -16.71
N ASN A 229 -7.86 13.03 -16.83
CA ASN A 229 -8.46 13.66 -18.01
C ASN A 229 -7.46 14.01 -19.11
N TRP A 230 -6.16 13.84 -18.87
CA TRP A 230 -5.14 14.18 -19.86
C TRP A 230 -4.70 12.99 -20.70
N ASP A 231 -5.68 12.30 -21.30
CA ASP A 231 -5.49 11.35 -22.40
C ASP A 231 -5.30 12.14 -23.72
N GLY A 232 -4.26 11.85 -24.52
CA GLY A 232 -4.28 12.31 -25.92
C GLY A 232 -2.97 12.60 -26.65
N PHE A 233 -1.79 12.25 -26.13
CA PHE A 233 -0.56 12.27 -26.93
C PHE A 233 0.25 11.00 -26.67
N PRO A 234 0.67 10.25 -27.71
CA PRO A 234 1.53 9.10 -27.52
C PRO A 234 2.85 9.57 -26.88
N GLY A 235 3.09 9.14 -25.64
CA GLY A 235 4.21 9.57 -24.81
C GLY A 235 3.93 10.72 -23.83
N ASN A 236 2.75 11.36 -23.83
CA ASN A 236 2.35 12.31 -22.77
C ASN A 236 1.83 11.60 -21.52
N ASP A 237 1.20 10.42 -21.66
CA ASP A 237 0.76 9.65 -20.49
C ASP A 237 1.96 9.36 -19.57
N LEU A 238 3.16 9.16 -20.16
CA LEU A 238 4.45 8.99 -19.46
C LEU A 238 4.95 10.24 -18.73
N VAL A 239 4.49 11.43 -19.11
CA VAL A 239 4.90 12.72 -18.52
C VAL A 239 3.97 13.08 -17.36
N THR A 240 2.68 12.81 -17.52
CA THR A 240 1.66 13.56 -16.78
C THR A 240 0.53 12.76 -16.16
N GLY A 241 0.58 11.45 -16.31
CA GLY A 241 -0.39 10.56 -15.70
C GLY A 241 -1.03 9.66 -16.72
N GLY A 242 -1.23 8.42 -16.29
CA GLY A 242 -2.19 7.48 -16.83
C GLY A 242 -2.63 6.61 -15.66
N ILE A 243 -3.71 5.87 -15.84
CA ILE A 243 -4.23 5.00 -14.79
C ILE A 243 -3.34 3.76 -14.67
N LYS A 244 -3.05 3.13 -15.82
CA LYS A 244 -2.38 1.85 -15.95
C LYS A 244 -1.24 1.89 -16.97
N ILE A 245 -0.20 1.09 -16.74
CA ILE A 245 0.87 0.85 -17.71
C ILE A 245 0.40 -0.12 -18.80
N ASP A 246 0.79 0.14 -20.04
CA ASP A 246 0.66 -0.79 -21.15
C ASP A 246 1.99 -0.96 -21.90
N GLN A 247 2.02 -1.89 -22.87
CA GLN A 247 3.21 -2.19 -23.66
C GLN A 247 3.75 -0.97 -24.40
N ALA A 248 2.86 -0.11 -24.92
CA ALA A 248 3.27 1.08 -25.68
C ALA A 248 3.95 2.11 -24.77
N ALA A 249 3.47 2.28 -23.54
CA ALA A 249 4.09 3.10 -22.53
C ALA A 249 5.48 2.55 -22.17
N VAL A 250 5.63 1.24 -21.99
CA VAL A 250 6.94 0.60 -21.72
C VAL A 250 7.92 0.82 -22.86
N GLU A 251 7.50 0.58 -24.10
CA GLU A 251 8.34 0.81 -25.30
C GLU A 251 8.76 2.27 -25.45
N ALA A 252 7.85 3.21 -25.16
CA ALA A 252 8.13 4.63 -25.19
C ALA A 252 9.08 5.05 -24.06
N ALA A 253 8.91 4.53 -22.83
CA ALA A 253 9.83 4.77 -21.71
C ALA A 253 11.23 4.20 -21.98
N ALA A 254 11.31 3.05 -22.65
CA ALA A 254 12.58 2.44 -23.06
C ALA A 254 13.29 3.23 -24.18
N ASN A 255 12.62 4.17 -24.86
CA ASN A 255 13.21 4.92 -25.96
C ASN A 255 14.15 6.03 -25.46
N PRO A 256 15.47 5.99 -25.76
CA PRO A 256 16.42 6.98 -25.28
C PRO A 256 16.13 8.41 -25.77
N ARG A 257 15.40 8.56 -26.88
CA ARG A 257 15.01 9.89 -27.40
C ARG A 257 13.96 10.57 -26.52
N LEU A 258 13.06 9.79 -25.91
CA LEU A 258 12.03 10.32 -25.03
C LEU A 258 12.70 10.89 -23.77
N HIS A 259 13.58 10.13 -23.12
CA HIS A 259 14.34 10.58 -21.95
C HIS A 259 15.12 11.88 -22.23
N ARG A 260 15.80 11.96 -23.38
CA ARG A 260 16.51 13.17 -23.80
C ARG A 260 15.56 14.35 -24.02
N TRP A 261 14.42 14.13 -24.66
CA TRP A 261 13.41 15.18 -24.85
C TRP A 261 12.94 15.73 -23.49
N PHE A 262 12.59 14.85 -22.54
CA PHE A 262 12.19 15.24 -21.18
C PHE A 262 13.22 16.12 -20.48
N VAL A 263 14.47 15.68 -20.43
CA VAL A 263 15.57 16.43 -19.78
C VAL A 263 15.76 17.81 -20.41
N THR A 264 15.43 17.98 -21.70
CA THR A 264 15.56 19.26 -22.41
C THR A 264 14.34 20.18 -22.33
N GLN A 265 13.14 19.65 -22.09
CA GLN A 265 11.90 20.43 -22.05
C GLN A 265 11.50 20.86 -20.64
N ILE A 266 11.99 20.21 -19.60
CA ILE A 266 11.77 20.66 -18.22
C ILE A 266 12.59 21.94 -18.00
N PRO A 267 11.96 23.08 -17.65
CA PRO A 267 12.67 24.34 -17.46
C PRO A 267 13.78 24.21 -16.43
N SER A 268 14.93 24.86 -16.67
CA SER A 268 16.13 24.74 -15.82
C SER A 268 15.96 25.22 -14.37
N TRP A 269 14.85 25.90 -14.06
CA TRP A 269 14.49 26.35 -12.71
C TRP A 269 13.74 25.29 -11.90
N VAL A 270 13.20 24.25 -12.56
CA VAL A 270 12.82 23.01 -11.87
C VAL A 270 14.16 22.34 -11.53
N PRO A 271 14.42 22.01 -10.25
CA PRO A 271 15.60 21.23 -9.90
C PRO A 271 15.68 20.05 -10.86
N ARG A 272 16.87 19.72 -11.38
CA ARG A 272 17.06 18.48 -12.14
C ARG A 272 16.83 17.31 -11.18
N ILE A 273 15.57 17.03 -10.87
CA ILE A 273 15.15 15.81 -10.23
C ILE A 273 15.68 14.72 -11.15
N SER A 274 16.44 13.83 -10.56
CA SER A 274 17.26 12.85 -11.24
C SER A 274 16.35 11.76 -11.80
N PHE A 275 15.56 12.07 -12.84
CA PHE A 275 14.57 11.15 -13.40
C PHE A 275 15.26 10.03 -14.19
N ALA A 276 14.97 8.79 -13.80
CA ALA A 276 15.30 7.60 -14.54
C ALA A 276 14.16 7.21 -15.49
N PRO A 277 14.43 6.47 -16.59
CA PRO A 277 13.38 6.02 -17.50
C PRO A 277 12.23 5.24 -16.84
N ILE A 278 12.51 4.40 -15.84
CA ILE A 278 11.46 3.70 -15.08
C ILE A 278 10.50 4.66 -14.36
N ASP A 279 10.96 5.85 -13.93
CA ASP A 279 10.11 6.82 -13.22
C ASP A 279 9.00 7.38 -14.13
N LEU A 280 9.15 7.28 -15.47
CA LEU A 280 8.11 7.65 -16.42
C LEU A 280 6.91 6.68 -16.39
N LEU A 281 7.12 5.49 -15.84
CA LEU A 281 6.11 4.46 -15.65
C LEU A 281 5.52 4.50 -14.24
N ASP A 282 5.91 5.45 -13.40
CA ASP A 282 5.30 5.67 -12.08
C ASP A 282 3.92 6.34 -12.24
N ARG A 283 2.88 5.52 -12.42
CA ARG A 283 1.50 5.93 -12.74
C ARG A 283 0.58 5.91 -11.51
N LEU A 284 -0.70 6.22 -11.69
CA LEU A 284 -1.68 6.26 -10.57
C LEU A 284 -1.76 4.94 -9.80
N GLU A 285 -1.65 3.80 -10.48
CA GLU A 285 -1.57 2.47 -9.85
C GLU A 285 -0.33 2.28 -8.96
N SER A 286 0.81 2.87 -9.30
CA SER A 286 2.02 2.84 -8.48
C SER A 286 1.86 3.71 -7.24
N THR A 287 1.32 4.93 -7.41
CA THR A 287 0.96 5.80 -6.27
C THR A 287 -0.05 5.12 -5.36
N MET A 288 -1.06 4.46 -5.92
CA MET A 288 -2.03 3.70 -5.13
C MET A 288 -1.35 2.58 -4.33
N LEU A 289 -0.45 1.80 -4.94
CA LEU A 289 0.29 0.77 -4.23
C LEU A 289 1.17 1.38 -3.12
N HIS A 290 1.88 2.47 -3.41
CA HIS A 290 2.67 3.23 -2.44
C HIS A 290 1.83 3.59 -1.21
N GLU A 291 0.67 4.23 -1.40
CA GLU A 291 -0.21 4.60 -0.30
C GLU A 291 -0.75 3.41 0.49
N LEU A 292 -1.13 2.34 -0.22
CA LEU A 292 -1.60 1.12 0.45
C LEU A 292 -0.53 0.56 1.38
N THR A 293 0.76 0.70 1.05
CA THR A 293 1.85 0.29 1.96
C THR A 293 1.93 1.13 3.25
N HIS A 294 1.50 2.40 3.23
CA HIS A 294 1.44 3.22 4.44
C HIS A 294 0.36 2.80 5.43
N THR A 295 -0.67 2.08 4.97
CA THR A 295 -1.76 1.60 5.83
C THR A 295 -1.28 0.52 6.80
N ILE A 296 -2.06 0.20 7.82
CA ILE A 296 -1.78 -0.95 8.69
C ILE A 296 -1.77 -2.27 7.88
N ALA A 297 -2.60 -2.38 6.83
CA ALA A 297 -2.59 -3.56 5.96
C ALA A 297 -1.23 -3.68 5.26
N GLY A 298 -0.70 -2.55 4.79
CA GLY A 298 0.64 -2.40 4.23
C GLY A 298 1.81 -2.40 5.22
N ARG A 299 1.53 -2.67 6.51
CA ARG A 299 2.51 -2.66 7.62
C ARG A 299 3.18 -1.31 7.91
N ARG A 300 2.53 -0.19 7.54
CA ARG A 300 2.97 1.16 7.90
C ARG A 300 4.40 1.45 7.47
N THR A 301 4.66 1.23 6.19
CA THR A 301 5.86 1.79 5.54
C THR A 301 5.81 3.31 5.66
N VAL A 302 6.92 3.97 5.38
CA VAL A 302 7.06 5.43 5.53
C VAL A 302 7.87 6.01 4.38
N ASP A 303 7.68 7.30 4.14
CA ASP A 303 8.58 8.09 3.30
C ASP A 303 9.78 8.53 4.14
N LEU A 304 10.88 7.77 4.05
CA LEU A 304 11.99 7.82 5.01
C LEU A 304 12.77 9.14 5.01
N ASP A 305 12.73 9.86 3.90
CA ASP A 305 13.51 11.07 3.64
C ASP A 305 12.69 11.94 2.69
N TRP A 306 11.50 12.35 3.12
CA TRP A 306 10.62 13.36 2.50
C TRP A 306 11.32 14.29 1.48
N PRO A 307 10.58 14.88 0.53
CA PRO A 307 10.46 14.42 -0.87
C PRO A 307 11.62 13.64 -1.54
N ASN A 308 12.78 13.44 -0.91
CA ASN A 308 13.88 12.65 -1.45
C ASN A 308 13.69 11.13 -1.30
N SER A 309 12.48 10.68 -0.94
CA SER A 309 12.09 9.26 -0.83
C SER A 309 11.64 8.69 -2.17
N TYR A 310 11.23 9.57 -3.08
CA TYR A 310 10.57 9.21 -4.33
C TYR A 310 11.54 9.12 -5.51
N GLY A 311 11.26 8.17 -6.40
CA GLY A 311 11.96 7.95 -7.65
C GLY A 311 13.14 6.99 -7.52
N TRP A 312 13.46 6.32 -8.62
CA TRP A 312 14.42 5.22 -8.71
C TRP A 312 15.75 5.51 -8.03
N ARG A 313 16.41 6.61 -8.41
CA ARG A 313 17.75 6.95 -7.88
C ARG A 313 17.75 7.24 -6.38
N ASN A 314 16.66 7.80 -5.87
CA ASN A 314 16.51 8.04 -4.45
C ASN A 314 16.24 6.74 -3.69
N CYS A 315 15.40 5.86 -4.24
CA CYS A 315 15.18 4.53 -3.70
C CYS A 315 16.48 3.70 -3.64
N LEU A 316 17.32 3.76 -4.69
CA LEU A 316 18.64 3.12 -4.71
C LEU A 316 19.62 3.69 -3.67
N ARG A 317 19.47 4.96 -3.30
CA ARG A 317 20.28 5.57 -2.23
C ARG A 317 19.78 5.15 -0.85
N ILE A 318 18.47 5.01 -0.67
CA ILE A 318 17.84 4.72 0.63
C ILE A 318 17.97 3.25 1.00
N GLN A 319 17.85 2.34 0.04
CA GLN A 319 18.01 0.89 0.21
C GLN A 319 17.25 0.31 1.41
N SER A 320 15.96 0.61 1.52
CA SER A 320 15.18 0.24 2.69
C SER A 320 13.85 -0.41 2.32
N HIS A 321 13.62 -1.59 2.88
CA HIS A 321 12.33 -2.26 2.81
C HIS A 321 11.20 -1.50 3.54
N LYS A 322 11.51 -0.41 4.26
CA LYS A 322 10.49 0.44 4.90
C LYS A 322 10.07 1.63 4.03
N ASN A 323 10.80 1.92 2.95
CA ASN A 323 10.45 3.00 2.04
C ASN A 323 9.28 2.55 1.15
N ALA A 324 8.14 3.24 1.25
CA ALA A 324 6.95 2.90 0.47
C ALA A 324 7.24 2.93 -1.04
N ASP A 325 7.98 3.94 -1.48
CA ASP A 325 8.33 4.11 -2.90
C ASP A 325 9.25 3.00 -3.43
N SER A 326 10.20 2.52 -2.61
CA SER A 326 11.06 1.39 -2.99
C SER A 326 10.24 0.12 -3.22
N ILE A 327 9.17 -0.10 -2.44
CA ILE A 327 8.28 -1.25 -2.60
C ILE A 327 7.45 -1.09 -3.87
N ALA A 328 6.86 0.09 -4.11
CA ALA A 328 6.07 0.35 -5.31
C ALA A 328 6.91 0.20 -6.60
N LEU A 329 8.14 0.76 -6.63
CA LEU A 329 9.06 0.63 -7.75
C LEU A 329 9.59 -0.79 -7.94
N PHE A 330 9.82 -1.53 -6.84
CA PHE A 330 10.16 -2.95 -6.97
C PHE A 330 9.04 -3.74 -7.63
N ALA A 331 7.80 -3.46 -7.21
CA ALA A 331 6.63 -4.13 -7.76
C ALA A 331 6.42 -3.82 -9.25
N LEU A 332 6.69 -2.57 -9.66
CA LEU A 332 6.74 -2.17 -11.06
C LEU A 332 7.83 -2.93 -11.83
N ALA A 333 9.04 -3.04 -11.28
CA ALA A 333 10.13 -3.76 -11.94
C ALA A 333 9.81 -5.27 -12.12
N VAL A 334 9.18 -5.90 -11.12
CA VAL A 334 8.71 -7.29 -11.23
C VAL A 334 7.68 -7.45 -12.35
N GLU A 335 6.73 -6.52 -12.47
CA GLU A 335 5.76 -6.53 -13.57
C GLU A 335 6.45 -6.37 -14.93
N LEU A 336 7.40 -5.44 -15.05
CA LEU A 336 8.18 -5.23 -16.29
C LEU A 336 8.91 -6.50 -16.73
N ILE A 337 9.56 -7.20 -15.79
CA ILE A 337 10.30 -8.43 -16.06
C ILE A 337 9.34 -9.56 -16.47
N ASN A 338 8.30 -9.79 -15.68
CA ASN A 338 7.43 -10.97 -15.85
C ASN A 338 6.41 -10.81 -16.98
N HIS A 339 5.91 -9.59 -17.23
CA HIS A 339 4.81 -9.35 -18.17
C HIS A 339 5.24 -8.65 -19.44
N TYR A 340 6.13 -7.65 -19.34
CA TYR A 340 6.50 -6.82 -20.49
C TYR A 340 7.80 -7.24 -21.17
N GLN A 341 8.55 -8.19 -20.58
CA GLN A 341 9.86 -8.64 -21.07
C GLN A 341 10.91 -7.51 -21.10
N TYR A 342 10.94 -6.69 -20.04
CA TYR A 342 11.98 -5.68 -19.82
C TYR A 342 12.63 -5.85 -18.45
N ASP A 343 13.96 -5.83 -18.42
CA ASP A 343 14.77 -5.71 -17.21
C ASP A 343 15.06 -4.23 -16.88
N VAL A 344 15.46 -3.96 -15.65
CA VAL A 344 15.74 -2.60 -15.14
C VAL A 344 17.15 -2.56 -14.56
N ASN A 345 18.00 -1.70 -15.10
CA ASN A 345 19.39 -1.56 -14.63
C ASN A 345 19.53 -0.52 -13.50
N GLU A 346 20.75 -0.37 -12.95
CA GLU A 346 21.05 0.59 -11.88
C GLU A 346 20.74 2.05 -12.28
N ALA A 347 20.86 2.40 -13.56
CA ALA A 347 20.49 3.73 -14.05
C ALA A 347 18.97 3.93 -14.19
N GLY A 348 18.19 2.87 -14.00
CA GLY A 348 16.74 2.79 -14.18
C GLY A 348 16.32 2.76 -15.65
N GLU A 349 17.23 2.34 -16.54
CA GLU A 349 16.95 2.14 -17.96
C GLU A 349 16.28 0.78 -18.18
N LEU A 350 15.37 0.73 -19.15
CA LEU A 350 14.61 -0.47 -19.50
C LEU A 350 15.33 -1.23 -20.63
N ILE A 351 15.70 -2.47 -20.36
CA ILE A 351 16.45 -3.33 -21.29
C ILE A 351 15.54 -4.48 -21.72
N ARG A 352 15.25 -4.58 -23.02
CA ARG A 352 14.43 -5.68 -23.54
C ARG A 352 15.11 -7.02 -23.30
N ILE A 353 14.34 -7.98 -22.80
CA ILE A 353 14.74 -9.38 -22.63
C ILE A 353 14.52 -10.09 -23.97
N GLU A 354 15.55 -10.78 -24.46
CA GLU A 354 15.52 -11.56 -25.70
C GLU A 354 14.92 -12.96 -25.54
#